data_AF-A6GHV1-F1
#
_entry.id   AF-A6GHV1-F1
#
_cell.length_a   1.000
_cell.length_b   1.000
_cell.length_c   1.000
_cell.angle_alpha   90.00
_cell.angle_beta   90.00
_cell.angle_gamma   90.00
#
_symmetry.space_group_name_H-M   'P 1'
#
loop_
_entity.id
_entity.type
_entity.pdbx_description
1 polymer ?
#
loop_
_entity_poly.entity_id
_entity_poly.type
_entity_poly.pdbx_seq_one_letter_code
_entity_poly.pdbx_strand_id
1 'polypeptide(L)'
;MANLVNMLRTKRLEYETVTISRLTQLRPMTLVTLDSDGEANDIIIGRVQRLISVTQGYAVFLGGNGQVRYYAMAGQQYCHHPQFNLLWNEMLRLEFLIGQLRESHLDFQLEMFRSMLGNAVASGLIGDFAAMKASLDDTKELLSGKIGRNAKRTYIRSALAIGALSLCVMGVAVLATYYVEVHELYAEVAIKWAYVVCIGLLGGTAGAMFSILTGVQRDVPFDPVSSADYARFEARIRVAMGALAGAIMGVANITGIVSTTLTEGVEMTAATLILGVMAGFSERLVPSLLSDGKDDDGSKSKDKDEGKAEDAPVRVEVASVTPEAHAPASSEDSEHAETSDAASNTAAQVEPKPDPSSEPD
;
A
#
# COMPACT_ATOMS: atom_id res chain seq x y z
N MET A 1 -56.72 8.19 21.86
CA MET A 1 -55.45 8.67 21.28
C MET A 1 -54.20 8.11 21.96
N ALA A 2 -54.09 8.09 23.29
CA ALA A 2 -52.90 7.56 23.99
C ALA A 2 -52.52 6.11 23.63
N ASN A 3 -53.49 5.23 23.39
CA ASN A 3 -53.24 3.84 22.97
C ASN A 3 -52.73 3.70 21.53
N LEU A 4 -53.04 4.65 20.64
CA LEU A 4 -52.55 4.65 19.25
C LEU A 4 -51.08 5.09 19.20
N VAL A 5 -50.72 6.09 20.03
CA VAL A 5 -49.35 6.60 20.14
C VAL A 5 -48.42 5.55 20.75
N ASN A 6 -48.86 4.80 21.77
CA ASN A 6 -48.08 3.70 22.33
C ASN A 6 -47.92 2.52 21.35
N MET A 7 -48.95 2.20 20.57
CA MET A 7 -48.88 1.14 19.55
C MET A 7 -47.93 1.49 18.40
N LEU A 8 -47.87 2.77 18.01
CA LEU A 8 -46.92 3.25 17.00
C LEU A 8 -45.49 3.31 17.56
N ARG A 9 -45.31 3.60 18.85
CA ARG A 9 -43.98 3.57 19.51
C ARG A 9 -43.43 2.15 19.64
N THR A 10 -44.25 1.16 20.00
CA THR A 10 -43.79 -0.24 20.07
C THR A 10 -43.53 -0.83 18.69
N LYS A 11 -44.34 -0.50 17.67
CA LYS A 11 -44.03 -0.91 16.29
C LYS A 11 -42.76 -0.25 15.75
N ARG A 12 -42.46 1.00 16.13
CA ARG A 12 -41.20 1.67 15.75
C ARG A 12 -39.98 1.00 16.38
N LEU A 13 -40.09 0.53 17.63
CA LEU A 13 -39.02 -0.19 18.32
C LEU A 13 -38.85 -1.64 17.82
N GLU A 14 -39.93 -2.34 17.46
CA GLU A 14 -39.85 -3.67 16.83
C GLU A 14 -39.22 -3.62 15.43
N TYR A 15 -39.43 -2.53 14.66
CA TYR A 15 -38.75 -2.33 13.38
C TYR A 15 -37.28 -1.95 13.52
N GLU A 16 -36.85 -1.36 14.64
CA GLU A 16 -35.43 -1.03 14.88
C GLU A 16 -34.62 -2.23 15.37
N THR A 17 -35.24 -3.27 15.96
CA THR A 17 -34.53 -4.44 16.49
C THR A 17 -34.73 -5.74 15.70
N VAL A 18 -35.76 -5.83 14.86
CA VAL A 18 -35.97 -7.00 13.99
C VAL A 18 -35.45 -6.69 12.58
N THR A 19 -34.39 -7.41 12.19
CA THR A 19 -33.86 -7.57 10.82
C THR A 19 -32.60 -6.78 10.43
N ILE A 20 -31.53 -6.85 11.24
CA ILE A 20 -30.16 -6.68 10.70
C ILE A 20 -29.42 -8.04 10.58
N SER A 21 -29.89 -9.11 11.25
CA SER A 21 -29.09 -10.34 11.40
C SER A 21 -29.42 -11.52 10.46
N ARG A 22 -30.38 -11.43 9.52
CA ARG A 22 -30.75 -12.56 8.62
C ARG A 22 -31.13 -12.15 7.18
N LEU A 23 -30.29 -11.37 6.52
CA LEU A 23 -30.42 -11.08 5.07
C LEU A 23 -29.23 -11.66 4.29
N THR A 24 -29.11 -12.99 4.26
CA THR A 24 -28.16 -13.73 3.40
C THR A 24 -28.73 -14.10 2.04
N GLN A 25 -29.87 -13.52 1.64
CA GLN A 25 -30.31 -13.50 0.24
C GLN A 25 -30.24 -12.06 -0.25
N LEU A 26 -29.19 -11.74 -1.03
CA LEU A 26 -28.91 -10.43 -1.63
C LEU A 26 -29.97 -10.05 -2.68
N ARG A 27 -31.21 -9.83 -2.27
CA ARG A 27 -32.15 -9.04 -3.07
C ARG A 27 -31.59 -7.61 -3.14
N PRO A 28 -31.58 -6.98 -4.33
CA PRO A 28 -31.23 -5.58 -4.42
C PRO A 28 -32.15 -4.79 -3.49
N MET A 29 -31.58 -4.21 -2.44
CA MET A 29 -32.28 -3.23 -1.62
C MET A 29 -32.23 -1.91 -2.34
N THR A 30 -33.41 -1.38 -2.67
CA THR A 30 -33.59 0.01 -3.04
C THR A 30 -33.87 0.76 -1.75
N LEU A 31 -32.97 1.67 -1.35
CA LEU A 31 -33.27 2.57 -0.24
C LEU A 31 -34.20 3.67 -0.77
N VAL A 32 -35.43 3.66 -0.29
CA VAL A 32 -36.40 4.72 -0.55
C VAL A 32 -36.42 5.60 0.69
N THR A 33 -36.06 6.88 0.54
CA THR A 33 -36.26 7.86 1.60
C THR A 33 -37.70 8.34 1.53
N LEU A 34 -38.41 8.26 2.64
CA LEU A 34 -39.77 8.77 2.78
C LEU A 34 -39.68 10.12 3.48
N ASP A 35 -40.34 11.15 2.96
CA ASP A 35 -40.54 12.41 3.66
C ASP A 35 -41.47 12.22 4.87
N SER A 36 -41.54 13.23 5.73
CA SER A 36 -42.47 13.37 6.86
C SER A 36 -43.94 13.13 6.48
N ASP A 37 -44.32 13.40 5.23
CA ASP A 37 -45.66 13.15 4.68
C ASP A 37 -45.85 11.72 4.13
N GLY A 38 -44.82 10.87 4.18
CA GLY A 38 -44.85 9.49 3.69
C GLY A 38 -44.67 9.35 2.18
N GLU A 39 -44.39 10.44 1.46
CA GLU A 39 -44.07 10.41 0.03
C GLU A 39 -42.59 10.08 -0.20
N ALA A 40 -42.30 9.28 -1.23
CA ALA A 40 -40.95 8.91 -1.60
C ALA A 40 -40.24 10.08 -2.30
N ASN A 41 -39.40 10.80 -1.57
CA ASN A 41 -38.75 12.02 -2.08
C ASN A 41 -37.44 11.75 -2.83
N ASP A 42 -36.66 10.76 -2.39
CA ASP A 42 -35.42 10.37 -3.07
C ASP A 42 -35.25 8.84 -3.10
N ILE A 43 -35.15 8.32 -4.33
CA ILE A 43 -34.79 6.93 -4.60
C ILE A 43 -33.27 6.91 -4.74
N ILE A 44 -32.57 6.27 -3.81
CA ILE A 44 -31.15 5.95 -4.04
C ILE A 44 -31.11 4.90 -5.15
N ILE A 45 -30.84 5.35 -6.38
CA ILE A 45 -30.71 4.47 -7.55
C ILE A 45 -29.38 3.73 -7.44
N GLY A 46 -29.41 2.56 -6.80
CA GLY A 46 -28.24 1.71 -6.69
C GLY A 46 -28.52 0.44 -5.89
N ARG A 47 -27.83 -0.64 -6.25
CA ARG A 47 -27.85 -1.86 -5.45
C ARG A 47 -27.14 -1.59 -4.13
N VAL A 48 -27.87 -1.53 -3.02
CA VAL A 48 -27.26 -1.51 -1.68
C VAL A 48 -26.85 -2.94 -1.34
N GLN A 49 -25.55 -3.15 -1.09
CA GLN A 49 -25.03 -4.44 -0.66
C GLN A 49 -25.19 -4.63 0.85
N ARG A 50 -24.87 -3.60 1.63
CA ARG A 50 -24.90 -3.65 3.10
C ARG A 50 -25.11 -2.26 3.70
N LEU A 51 -26.00 -2.16 4.67
CA LEU A 51 -26.20 -0.96 5.46
C LEU A 51 -25.18 -0.92 6.61
N ILE A 52 -24.50 0.21 6.81
CA ILE A 52 -23.50 0.37 7.86
C ILE A 52 -24.08 1.15 9.04
N SER A 53 -24.58 2.35 8.76
CA SER A 53 -25.21 3.22 9.77
C SER A 53 -26.38 3.96 9.15
N VAL A 54 -27.47 4.11 9.89
CA VAL A 54 -28.61 4.94 9.52
C VAL A 54 -29.06 5.73 10.72
N THR A 55 -29.29 7.02 10.50
CA THR A 55 -29.85 7.95 11.48
C THR A 55 -30.88 8.82 10.78
N GLN A 56 -31.63 9.63 11.52
CA GLN A 56 -32.61 10.55 10.94
C GLN A 56 -32.00 11.58 9.98
N GLY A 57 -30.69 11.89 10.09
CA GLY A 57 -30.02 12.87 9.24
C GLY A 57 -29.20 12.28 8.09
N TYR A 58 -28.85 10.99 8.12
CA TYR A 58 -27.97 10.41 7.12
C TYR A 58 -28.06 8.87 7.06
N ALA A 59 -27.58 8.30 5.96
CA ALA A 59 -27.36 6.87 5.77
C ALA A 59 -25.97 6.62 5.18
N VAL A 60 -25.22 5.67 5.75
CA VAL A 60 -23.95 5.17 5.22
C VAL A 60 -24.10 3.69 4.86
N PHE A 61 -23.69 3.33 3.66
CA PHE A 61 -23.89 1.98 3.11
C PHE A 61 -22.79 1.59 2.12
N LEU A 62 -22.67 0.30 1.87
CA LEU A 62 -21.86 -0.26 0.80
C LEU A 62 -22.71 -0.40 -0.47
N GLY A 63 -22.26 0.21 -1.56
CA GLY A 63 -22.87 0.05 -2.88
C GLY A 63 -22.64 -1.33 -3.49
N GLY A 64 -23.23 -1.61 -4.66
CA GLY A 64 -23.14 -2.92 -5.31
C GLY A 64 -21.74 -3.29 -5.81
N ASN A 65 -20.85 -2.29 -5.97
CA ASN A 65 -19.42 -2.47 -6.22
C ASN A 65 -18.59 -2.56 -4.92
N GLY A 66 -19.26 -2.55 -3.77
CA GLY A 66 -18.71 -2.51 -2.43
C GLY A 66 -18.07 -1.18 -2.04
N GLN A 67 -18.28 -0.11 -2.82
CA GLN A 67 -17.79 1.21 -2.43
C GLN A 67 -18.59 1.78 -1.25
N VAL A 68 -17.92 2.53 -0.38
CA VAL A 68 -18.57 3.24 0.71
C VAL A 68 -19.28 4.46 0.14
N ARG A 69 -20.59 4.53 0.33
CA ARG A 69 -21.42 5.66 -0.08
C ARG A 69 -22.18 6.18 1.13
N TYR A 70 -22.47 7.47 1.10
CA TYR A 70 -23.36 8.08 2.08
C TYR A 70 -24.43 8.91 1.37
N TYR A 71 -25.52 9.11 2.09
CA TYR A 71 -26.59 10.02 1.75
C TYR A 71 -26.88 10.86 2.98
N ALA A 72 -26.86 12.18 2.85
CA ALA A 72 -27.18 13.12 3.91
C ALA A 72 -28.49 13.83 3.55
N MET A 73 -29.41 13.93 4.50
CA MET A 73 -30.69 14.64 4.29
C MET A 73 -30.47 16.16 4.23
N ALA A 74 -31.34 16.86 3.51
CA ALA A 74 -31.32 18.31 3.40
C ALA A 74 -31.31 18.96 4.81
N GLY A 75 -30.34 19.84 5.05
CA GLY A 75 -30.16 20.52 6.35
C GLY A 75 -29.02 19.99 7.21
N GLN A 76 -28.37 18.86 6.86
CA GLN A 76 -27.13 18.44 7.50
C GLN A 76 -25.96 19.34 7.07
N GLN A 77 -25.50 20.21 7.96
CA GLN A 77 -24.40 21.14 7.68
C GLN A 77 -23.01 20.48 7.69
N TYR A 78 -22.86 19.30 8.33
CA TYR A 78 -21.55 18.66 8.53
C TYR A 78 -20.89 18.18 7.24
N CYS A 79 -21.67 17.77 6.22
CA CYS A 79 -21.11 17.34 4.94
C CYS A 79 -20.48 18.49 4.14
N HIS A 80 -20.81 19.75 4.45
CA HIS A 80 -20.19 20.94 3.86
C HIS A 80 -19.02 21.47 4.68
N HIS A 81 -18.71 20.85 5.83
CA HIS A 81 -17.60 21.28 6.67
C HIS A 81 -16.26 21.03 5.96
N PRO A 82 -15.32 22.00 5.91
CA PRO A 82 -14.04 21.83 5.20
C PRO A 82 -13.22 20.63 5.68
N GLN A 83 -13.27 20.31 6.97
CA GLN A 83 -12.57 19.13 7.52
C GLN A 83 -13.16 17.82 7.01
N PHE A 84 -14.49 17.75 6.81
CA PHE A 84 -15.12 16.58 6.23
C PHE A 84 -14.61 16.33 4.83
N ASN A 85 -14.54 17.36 3.98
CA ASN A 85 -14.04 17.25 2.61
C ASN A 85 -12.58 16.75 2.56
N LEU A 86 -11.74 17.21 3.49
CA LEU A 86 -10.35 16.75 3.58
C LEU A 86 -10.26 15.27 3.95
N LEU A 87 -10.99 14.85 4.99
CA LEU A 87 -11.02 13.46 5.45
C LEU A 87 -11.72 12.54 4.44
N TRP A 88 -12.71 13.04 3.71
CA TRP A 88 -13.38 12.34 2.62
C TRP A 88 -12.41 12.03 1.48
N ASN A 89 -11.56 12.99 1.10
CA ASN A 89 -10.52 12.74 0.10
C ASN A 89 -9.50 11.69 0.57
N GLU A 90 -9.14 11.66 1.85
CA GLU A 90 -8.29 10.60 2.41
C GLU A 90 -8.99 9.23 2.38
N MET A 91 -10.29 9.18 2.71
CA MET A 91 -11.10 7.97 2.60
C MET A 91 -11.13 7.44 1.16
N LEU A 92 -11.35 8.31 0.16
CA LEU A 92 -11.32 7.91 -1.26
C LEU A 92 -9.96 7.34 -1.69
N ARG A 93 -8.85 7.88 -1.16
CA ARG A 93 -7.51 7.33 -1.39
C ARG A 93 -7.37 5.93 -0.78
N LEU A 94 -7.84 5.73 0.46
CA LEU A 94 -7.83 4.41 1.10
C LEU A 94 -8.72 3.42 0.36
N GLU A 95 -9.88 3.85 -0.11
CA GLU A 95 -10.79 3.02 -0.90
C GLU A 95 -10.16 2.57 -2.22
N PHE A 96 -9.43 3.47 -2.90
CA PHE A 96 -8.66 3.12 -4.08
C PHE A 96 -7.60 2.06 -3.77
N LEU A 97 -6.84 2.21 -2.68
CA LEU A 97 -5.84 1.23 -2.24
C LEU A 97 -6.47 -0.13 -1.88
N ILE A 98 -7.63 -0.13 -1.22
CA ILE A 98 -8.42 -1.36 -0.97
C ILE A 98 -8.83 -2.01 -2.29
N GLY A 99 -9.20 -1.21 -3.30
CA GLY A 99 -9.49 -1.70 -4.65
C GLY A 99 -8.31 -2.41 -5.32
N GLN A 100 -7.08 -2.01 -5.02
CA GLN A 100 -5.87 -2.66 -5.54
C GLN A 100 -5.56 -4.01 -4.86
N LEU A 101 -6.10 -4.26 -3.65
CA LEU A 101 -5.93 -5.53 -2.93
C LEU A 101 -6.79 -6.69 -3.46
N ARG A 102 -7.36 -6.57 -4.67
CA ARG A 102 -8.33 -7.53 -5.24
C ARG A 102 -7.66 -8.84 -5.68
N GLU A 103 -7.20 -9.62 -4.71
CA GLU A 103 -6.94 -11.05 -4.84
C GLU A 103 -8.19 -11.83 -4.41
N SER A 104 -8.53 -12.88 -5.15
CA SER A 104 -9.76 -13.68 -4.99
C SER A 104 -9.99 -14.29 -3.60
N HIS A 105 -8.99 -14.27 -2.71
CA HIS A 105 -9.08 -14.86 -1.37
C HIS A 105 -9.28 -13.83 -0.26
N LEU A 106 -9.36 -12.53 -0.60
CA LEU A 106 -9.36 -11.43 0.37
C LEU A 106 -10.73 -10.74 0.53
N ASP A 107 -11.80 -11.24 -0.10
CA ASP A 107 -13.13 -10.62 -0.10
C ASP A 107 -13.65 -10.29 1.32
N PHE A 108 -13.47 -11.21 2.27
CA PHE A 108 -13.84 -10.98 3.67
C PHE A 108 -13.08 -9.81 4.30
N GLN A 109 -11.78 -9.69 4.00
CA GLN A 109 -10.96 -8.61 4.56
C GLN A 109 -11.26 -7.26 3.89
N LEU A 110 -11.58 -7.27 2.60
CA LEU A 110 -12.03 -6.08 1.88
C LEU A 110 -13.33 -5.55 2.49
N GLU A 111 -14.27 -6.44 2.80
CA GLU A 111 -15.53 -6.05 3.48
C GLU A 111 -15.27 -5.45 4.86
N MET A 112 -14.35 -6.04 5.64
CA MET A 112 -13.95 -5.49 6.94
C MET A 112 -13.41 -4.05 6.82
N PHE A 113 -12.48 -3.80 5.90
CA PHE A 113 -11.93 -2.45 5.68
C PHE A 113 -12.99 -1.45 5.21
N ARG A 114 -13.85 -1.87 4.29
CA ARG A 114 -14.97 -1.03 3.80
C ARG A 114 -15.96 -0.70 4.92
N SER A 115 -16.19 -1.64 5.84
CA SER A 115 -16.99 -1.38 7.04
C SER A 115 -16.33 -0.37 7.98
N MET A 116 -15.00 -0.44 8.16
CA MET A 116 -14.26 0.54 8.97
C MET A 116 -14.35 1.95 8.35
N LEU A 117 -14.14 2.06 7.03
CA LEU A 117 -14.29 3.32 6.31
C LEU A 117 -15.72 3.88 6.43
N GLY A 118 -16.75 3.04 6.31
CA GLY A 118 -18.12 3.49 6.51
C GLY A 118 -18.43 3.96 7.94
N ASN A 119 -17.87 3.31 8.96
CA ASN A 119 -17.98 3.77 10.35
C ASN A 119 -17.27 5.12 10.57
N ALA A 120 -16.11 5.32 9.93
CA ALA A 120 -15.40 6.59 9.96
C ALA A 120 -16.25 7.71 9.34
N VAL A 121 -16.85 7.46 8.16
CA VAL A 121 -17.76 8.41 7.49
C VAL A 121 -18.97 8.72 8.36
N ALA A 122 -19.58 7.71 9.00
CA ALA A 122 -20.70 7.92 9.91
C ALA A 122 -20.34 8.83 11.09
N SER A 123 -19.13 8.69 11.64
CA SER A 123 -18.61 9.56 12.71
C SER A 123 -18.45 11.00 12.22
N GLY A 124 -17.92 11.19 11.01
CA GLY A 124 -17.79 12.51 10.38
C GLY A 124 -19.14 13.19 10.12
N LEU A 125 -20.18 12.43 9.76
CA LEU A 125 -21.54 12.94 9.56
C LEU A 125 -22.26 13.32 10.87
N ILE A 126 -21.79 12.81 12.02
CA ILE A 126 -22.23 13.25 13.36
C ILE A 126 -21.48 14.53 13.79
N GLY A 127 -20.42 14.91 13.08
CA GLY A 127 -19.55 16.04 13.42
C GLY A 127 -18.34 15.66 14.29
N ASP A 128 -18.14 14.37 14.57
CA ASP A 128 -16.96 13.88 15.30
C ASP A 128 -15.80 13.61 14.33
N PHE A 129 -15.16 14.69 13.88
CA PHE A 129 -14.02 14.63 12.95
C PHE A 129 -12.78 13.99 13.58
N ALA A 130 -12.65 14.04 14.92
CA ALA A 130 -11.56 13.40 15.63
C ALA A 130 -11.68 11.87 15.56
N ALA A 131 -12.87 11.33 15.81
CA ALA A 131 -13.15 9.90 15.65
C ALA A 131 -13.04 9.44 14.19
N MET A 132 -13.54 10.24 13.24
CA MET A 132 -13.37 9.94 11.81
C MET A 132 -11.89 9.81 11.45
N LYS A 133 -11.06 10.79 11.84
CA LYS A 133 -9.62 10.78 11.56
C LYS A 133 -8.94 9.58 12.21
N ALA A 134 -9.17 9.32 13.49
CA ALA A 134 -8.58 8.19 14.19
C ALA A 134 -8.93 6.86 13.50
N SER A 135 -10.18 6.68 13.06
CA SER A 135 -10.60 5.48 12.35
C SER A 135 -9.97 5.33 10.95
N LEU A 136 -9.73 6.45 10.25
CA LEU A 136 -9.00 6.44 8.97
C LEU A 136 -7.52 6.10 9.18
N ASP A 137 -6.89 6.66 10.21
CA ASP A 137 -5.49 6.37 10.57
C ASP A 137 -5.32 4.88 10.95
N ASP A 138 -6.21 4.33 11.77
CA ASP A 138 -6.24 2.89 12.10
C ASP A 138 -6.41 2.02 10.85
N THR A 139 -7.32 2.42 9.95
CA THR A 139 -7.56 1.71 8.69
C THR A 139 -6.31 1.72 7.81
N LYS A 140 -5.64 2.87 7.73
CA LYS A 140 -4.41 3.08 6.95
C LYS A 140 -3.25 2.26 7.49
N GLU A 141 -3.06 2.21 8.81
CA GLU A 141 -2.03 1.38 9.45
C GLU A 141 -2.27 -0.10 9.16
N LEU A 142 -3.50 -0.60 9.38
CA LEU A 142 -3.84 -1.99 9.09
C LEU A 142 -3.71 -2.33 7.60
N LEU A 143 -4.09 -1.41 6.72
CA LEU A 143 -4.03 -1.58 5.27
C LEU A 143 -2.58 -1.64 4.80
N SER A 144 -1.74 -0.70 5.22
CA SER A 144 -0.31 -0.66 4.88
C SER A 144 0.42 -1.90 5.39
N GLY A 145 0.15 -2.34 6.62
CA GLY A 145 0.71 -3.57 7.18
C GLY A 145 0.26 -4.84 6.43
N LYS A 146 -0.92 -4.85 5.81
CA LYS A 146 -1.36 -5.97 4.97
C LYS A 146 -0.77 -5.92 3.57
N ILE A 147 -0.77 -4.75 2.93
CA ILE A 147 -0.13 -4.55 1.62
C ILE A 147 1.33 -4.96 1.69
N GLY A 148 2.08 -4.50 2.70
CA GLY A 148 3.48 -4.85 2.90
C GLY A 148 3.70 -6.36 3.06
N ARG A 149 2.84 -7.07 3.81
CA ARG A 149 2.91 -8.53 3.94
C ARG A 149 2.62 -9.25 2.62
N ASN A 150 1.65 -8.80 1.84
CA ASN A 150 1.32 -9.39 0.55
C ASN A 150 2.42 -9.14 -0.49
N ALA A 151 2.97 -7.92 -0.55
CA ALA A 151 4.10 -7.58 -1.39
C ALA A 151 5.31 -8.47 -1.04
N LYS A 152 5.66 -8.57 0.25
CA LYS A 152 6.73 -9.45 0.74
C LYS A 152 6.51 -10.92 0.36
N ARG A 153 5.28 -11.43 0.51
CA ARG A 153 4.94 -12.81 0.14
C ARG A 153 5.11 -13.05 -1.36
N THR A 154 4.65 -12.11 -2.19
CA THR A 154 4.77 -12.19 -3.64
C THR A 154 6.22 -12.13 -4.08
N TYR A 155 7.00 -11.21 -3.50
CA TYR A 155 8.43 -11.10 -3.68
C TYR A 155 9.14 -12.43 -3.39
N ILE A 156 8.95 -13.00 -2.19
CA ILE A 156 9.59 -14.27 -1.80
C ILE A 156 9.19 -15.42 -2.72
N ARG A 157 7.90 -15.56 -3.05
CA ARG A 157 7.42 -16.61 -3.97
C ARG A 157 8.05 -16.49 -5.35
N SER A 158 8.14 -15.26 -5.87
CA SER A 158 8.73 -15.01 -7.18
C SER A 158 10.24 -15.28 -7.19
N ALA A 159 10.96 -14.90 -6.14
CA ALA A 159 12.38 -15.19 -5.95
C ALA A 159 12.64 -16.71 -5.88
N LEU A 160 11.81 -17.44 -5.13
CA LEU A 160 11.90 -18.90 -5.04
C LEU A 160 11.62 -19.58 -6.37
N ALA A 161 10.58 -19.13 -7.09
CA ALA A 161 10.24 -19.71 -8.38
C ALA A 161 11.32 -19.47 -9.44
N ILE A 162 11.82 -18.23 -9.58
CA ILE A 162 12.89 -17.93 -10.54
C ILE A 162 14.21 -18.56 -10.14
N GLY A 163 14.53 -18.56 -8.84
CA GLY A 163 15.72 -19.20 -8.30
C GLY A 163 15.72 -20.71 -8.56
N ALA A 164 14.63 -21.40 -8.24
CA ALA A 164 14.48 -22.82 -8.53
C ALA A 164 14.61 -23.12 -10.03
N LEU A 165 13.95 -22.33 -10.89
CA LEU A 165 14.07 -22.47 -12.34
C LEU A 165 15.53 -22.29 -12.80
N SER A 166 16.23 -21.27 -12.31
CA SER A 166 17.63 -21.03 -12.64
C SER A 166 18.54 -22.17 -12.16
N LEU A 167 18.33 -22.69 -10.94
CA LEU A 167 19.10 -23.82 -10.41
C LEU A 167 18.89 -25.08 -11.26
N CYS A 168 17.66 -25.35 -11.72
CA CYS A 168 17.38 -26.46 -12.61
C CYS A 168 18.08 -26.30 -13.96
N VAL A 169 17.97 -25.13 -14.61
CA VAL A 169 18.60 -24.88 -15.91
C VAL A 169 20.12 -24.96 -15.81
N MET A 170 20.72 -24.34 -14.78
CA MET A 170 22.17 -24.39 -14.58
C MET A 170 22.65 -25.78 -14.16
N GLY A 171 21.88 -26.51 -13.37
CA GLY A 171 22.17 -27.91 -13.04
C GLY A 171 22.23 -28.79 -14.28
N VAL A 172 21.27 -28.63 -15.21
CA VAL A 172 21.30 -29.35 -16.51
C VAL A 172 22.50 -28.92 -17.35
N ALA A 173 22.84 -27.63 -17.39
CA ALA A 173 24.02 -27.14 -18.10
C ALA A 173 25.32 -27.74 -17.53
N VAL A 174 25.47 -27.78 -16.20
CA VAL A 174 26.61 -28.40 -15.51
C VAL A 174 26.71 -29.89 -15.85
N LEU A 175 25.60 -30.63 -15.77
CA LEU A 175 25.55 -32.05 -16.13
C LEU A 175 25.91 -32.29 -17.61
N ALA A 176 25.43 -31.44 -18.51
CA ALA A 176 25.75 -31.53 -19.93
C ALA A 176 27.25 -31.26 -20.18
N THR A 177 27.83 -30.24 -19.56
CA THR A 177 29.27 -29.96 -19.68
C THR A 177 30.12 -31.08 -19.08
N TYR A 178 29.70 -31.64 -17.95
CA TYR A 178 30.37 -32.79 -17.34
C TYR A 178 30.34 -34.03 -18.24
N TYR A 179 29.19 -34.31 -18.87
CA TYR A 179 29.06 -35.43 -19.81
C TYR A 179 29.99 -35.28 -21.03
N VAL A 180 30.10 -34.06 -21.58
CA VAL A 180 31.01 -33.80 -22.70
C VAL A 180 32.48 -33.95 -22.30
N GLU A 181 32.85 -33.50 -21.10
CA GLU A 181 34.21 -33.65 -20.55
C GLU A 181 34.60 -35.13 -20.38
N VAL A 182 33.70 -35.95 -19.82
CA VAL A 182 33.92 -37.40 -19.63
C VAL A 182 34.08 -38.16 -20.95
N HIS A 183 33.44 -37.68 -22.03
CA HIS A 183 33.46 -38.35 -23.33
C HIS A 183 34.50 -37.80 -24.33
N GLU A 184 35.42 -36.92 -23.88
CA GLU A 184 36.55 -36.37 -24.67
C GLU A 184 36.14 -35.77 -26.04
N LEU A 185 34.89 -35.31 -26.19
CA LEU A 185 34.33 -35.07 -27.52
C LEU A 185 34.76 -33.73 -28.16
N TYR A 186 35.47 -32.84 -27.45
CA TYR A 186 35.77 -31.46 -27.90
C TYR A 186 36.97 -30.80 -27.18
N ALA A 187 37.40 -29.64 -27.69
CA ALA A 187 38.52 -28.83 -27.22
C ALA A 187 38.50 -28.55 -25.70
N GLU A 188 39.51 -29.07 -25.00
CA GLU A 188 39.62 -29.16 -23.53
C GLU A 188 39.46 -27.81 -22.80
N VAL A 189 39.93 -26.71 -23.39
CA VAL A 189 39.99 -25.42 -22.69
C VAL A 189 38.60 -24.76 -22.59
N ALA A 190 37.85 -24.67 -23.69
CA ALA A 190 36.59 -23.92 -23.70
C ALA A 190 35.52 -24.54 -22.79
N ILE A 191 35.46 -25.88 -22.76
CA ILE A 191 34.49 -26.62 -21.94
C ILE A 191 34.79 -26.46 -20.45
N LYS A 192 36.07 -26.50 -20.06
CA LYS A 192 36.48 -26.29 -18.67
C LYS A 192 36.08 -24.91 -18.16
N TRP A 193 36.24 -23.87 -18.98
CA TRP A 193 35.80 -22.51 -18.63
C TRP A 193 34.28 -22.43 -18.48
N ALA A 194 33.54 -22.99 -19.44
CA ALA A 194 32.08 -23.03 -19.38
C ALA A 194 31.58 -23.74 -18.12
N TYR A 195 32.18 -24.88 -17.77
CA TYR A 195 31.85 -25.65 -16.57
C TYR A 195 32.04 -24.83 -15.27
N VAL A 196 33.20 -24.18 -15.11
CA VAL A 196 33.50 -23.35 -13.94
C VAL A 196 32.55 -22.14 -13.85
N VAL A 197 32.26 -21.49 -14.97
CA VAL A 197 31.31 -20.37 -15.04
C VAL A 197 29.89 -20.81 -14.68
N CYS A 198 29.45 -21.98 -15.14
CA CYS A 198 28.16 -22.56 -14.80
C CYS A 198 28.05 -22.88 -13.30
N ILE A 199 29.11 -23.42 -12.68
CA ILE A 199 29.17 -23.63 -11.22
C ILE A 199 29.11 -22.29 -10.49
N GLY A 200 29.83 -21.26 -10.97
CA GLY A 200 29.79 -19.92 -10.40
C GLY A 200 28.38 -19.33 -10.43
N LEU A 201 27.70 -19.43 -11.57
CA LEU A 201 26.30 -19.00 -11.73
C LEU A 201 25.34 -19.77 -10.79
N LEU A 202 25.54 -21.07 -10.62
CA LEU A 202 24.77 -21.91 -9.69
C LEU A 202 25.00 -21.47 -8.23
N GLY A 203 26.25 -21.20 -7.85
CA GLY A 203 26.59 -20.67 -6.54
C GLY A 203 25.97 -19.29 -6.31
N GLY A 204 26.11 -18.39 -7.27
CA GLY A 204 25.55 -17.03 -7.23
C GLY A 204 24.03 -17.00 -7.07
N THR A 205 23.32 -17.84 -7.82
CA THR A 205 21.86 -17.99 -7.68
C THR A 205 21.47 -18.52 -6.31
N ALA A 206 22.16 -19.56 -5.81
CA ALA A 206 21.92 -20.09 -4.48
C ALA A 206 22.18 -19.04 -3.38
N GLY A 207 23.30 -18.31 -3.47
CA GLY A 207 23.66 -17.22 -2.54
C GLY A 207 22.61 -16.12 -2.50
N ALA A 208 22.12 -15.68 -3.66
CA ALA A 208 21.04 -14.69 -3.73
C ALA A 208 19.73 -15.21 -3.13
N MET A 209 19.36 -16.47 -3.38
CA MET A 209 18.18 -17.08 -2.76
C MET A 209 18.30 -17.14 -1.24
N PHE A 210 19.46 -17.58 -0.71
CA PHE A 210 19.72 -17.58 0.73
C PHE A 210 19.60 -16.17 1.30
N SER A 211 20.20 -15.17 0.64
CA SER A 211 20.14 -13.78 1.06
C SER A 211 18.69 -13.25 1.11
N ILE A 212 17.84 -13.65 0.16
CA ILE A 212 16.42 -13.33 0.14
C ILE A 212 15.67 -14.02 1.28
N LEU A 213 15.91 -15.31 1.51
CA LEU A 213 15.22 -16.13 2.50
C LEU A 213 15.56 -15.77 3.94
N THR A 214 16.83 -15.46 4.22
CA THR A 214 17.26 -15.05 5.56
C THR A 214 16.65 -13.71 5.96
N GLY A 215 16.10 -12.95 5.01
CA GLY A 215 15.37 -11.72 5.31
C GLY A 215 16.21 -10.72 6.08
N VAL A 216 17.53 -10.74 5.88
CA VAL A 216 18.52 -9.91 6.59
C VAL A 216 18.17 -8.42 6.51
N GLN A 217 17.42 -8.01 5.49
CA GLN A 217 16.70 -6.74 5.48
C GLN A 217 15.27 -6.94 5.99
N ARG A 218 15.01 -6.54 7.23
CA ARG A 218 13.63 -6.27 7.68
C ARG A 218 12.99 -5.13 6.88
N ASP A 219 13.82 -4.26 6.28
CA ASP A 219 13.41 -2.98 5.72
C ASP A 219 13.81 -2.84 4.24
N VAL A 220 13.38 -3.77 3.37
CA VAL A 220 13.24 -3.37 1.96
C VAL A 220 12.04 -2.43 1.94
N PRO A 221 12.21 -1.12 1.65
CA PRO A 221 11.09 -0.19 1.65
C PRO A 221 10.19 -0.57 0.47
N PHE A 222 9.18 -1.39 0.74
CA PHE A 222 8.13 -1.65 -0.21
C PHE A 222 7.21 -0.46 -0.18
N ASP A 223 7.24 0.32 -1.25
CA ASP A 223 6.21 1.33 -1.48
C ASP A 223 4.85 0.60 -1.50
N PRO A 224 3.92 0.92 -0.59
CA PRO A 224 2.60 0.29 -0.54
C PRO A 224 1.77 0.53 -1.80
N VAL A 225 2.15 1.49 -2.66
CA VAL A 225 1.51 1.73 -3.95
C VAL A 225 2.12 0.86 -5.07
N SER A 226 3.22 0.17 -4.78
CA SER A 226 3.93 -0.64 -5.76
C SER A 226 3.12 -1.89 -6.14
N SER A 227 2.93 -2.07 -7.44
CA SER A 227 2.23 -3.23 -7.98
C SER A 227 2.93 -4.54 -7.62
N ALA A 228 2.16 -5.62 -7.51
CA ALA A 228 2.72 -6.97 -7.33
C ALA A 228 3.74 -7.35 -8.43
N ASP A 229 3.60 -6.78 -9.62
CA ASP A 229 4.53 -6.99 -10.74
C ASP A 229 5.90 -6.37 -10.49
N TYR A 230 5.95 -5.21 -9.85
CA TYR A 230 7.21 -4.59 -9.45
C TYR A 230 7.96 -5.47 -8.44
N ALA A 231 7.27 -6.00 -7.43
CA ALA A 231 7.87 -6.93 -6.47
C ALA A 231 8.42 -8.20 -7.15
N ARG A 232 7.73 -8.72 -8.17
CA ARG A 232 8.21 -9.86 -8.96
C ARG A 232 9.45 -9.51 -9.79
N PHE A 233 9.43 -8.33 -10.41
CA PHE A 233 10.52 -7.83 -11.23
C PHE A 233 11.79 -7.62 -10.40
N GLU A 234 11.67 -6.96 -9.24
CA GLU A 234 12.78 -6.74 -8.32
C GLU A 234 13.41 -8.06 -7.84
N ALA A 235 12.57 -9.05 -7.49
CA ALA A 235 13.04 -10.38 -7.11
C ALA A 235 13.85 -11.06 -8.23
N ARG A 236 13.38 -10.97 -9.49
CA ARG A 236 14.07 -11.56 -10.64
C ARG A 236 15.41 -10.89 -10.91
N ILE A 237 15.46 -9.55 -10.87
CA ILE A 237 16.70 -8.81 -11.06
C ILE A 237 17.72 -9.21 -9.99
N ARG A 238 17.32 -9.30 -8.73
CA ARG A 238 18.25 -9.68 -7.65
C ARG A 238 18.83 -11.07 -7.83
N VAL A 239 18.01 -12.06 -8.20
CA VAL A 239 18.52 -13.41 -8.50
C VAL A 239 19.45 -13.40 -9.72
N ALA A 240 19.12 -12.63 -10.77
CA ALA A 240 19.96 -12.50 -11.95
C ALA A 240 21.31 -11.83 -11.64
N MET A 241 21.32 -10.77 -10.81
CA MET A 241 22.53 -10.10 -10.37
C MET A 241 23.39 -11.02 -9.50
N GLY A 242 22.79 -11.80 -8.61
CA GLY A 242 23.51 -12.79 -7.83
C GLY A 242 24.14 -13.88 -8.70
N ALA A 243 23.41 -14.37 -9.70
CA ALA A 243 23.94 -15.29 -10.70
C ALA A 243 25.17 -14.69 -11.39
N LEU A 244 25.05 -13.47 -11.90
CA LEU A 244 26.12 -12.77 -12.61
C LEU A 244 27.35 -12.55 -11.72
N ALA A 245 27.15 -12.16 -10.45
CA ALA A 245 28.23 -12.02 -9.48
C ALA A 245 28.97 -13.35 -9.26
N GLY A 246 28.23 -14.46 -9.17
CA GLY A 246 28.82 -15.79 -9.09
C GLY A 246 29.58 -16.21 -10.35
N ALA A 247 29.09 -15.84 -11.53
CA ALA A 247 29.79 -16.04 -12.81
C ALA A 247 31.14 -15.33 -12.83
N ILE A 248 31.15 -14.05 -12.42
CA ILE A 248 32.36 -13.22 -12.35
C ILE A 248 33.36 -13.83 -11.35
N MET A 249 32.90 -14.30 -10.19
CA MET A 249 33.78 -15.00 -9.24
C MET A 249 34.33 -16.31 -9.79
N GLY A 250 33.54 -17.05 -10.58
CA GLY A 250 34.03 -18.24 -11.28
C GLY A 250 35.15 -17.91 -12.27
N VAL A 251 34.99 -16.85 -13.05
CA VAL A 251 36.05 -16.33 -13.94
C VAL A 251 37.28 -15.91 -13.13
N ALA A 252 37.08 -15.16 -12.05
CA ALA A 252 38.18 -14.67 -11.22
C ALA A 252 38.95 -15.82 -10.53
N ASN A 253 38.27 -16.92 -10.19
CA ASN A 253 38.89 -18.12 -9.64
C ASN A 253 39.72 -18.88 -10.69
N ILE A 254 39.19 -19.08 -11.91
CA ILE A 254 39.96 -19.76 -12.98
C ILE A 254 41.16 -18.95 -13.47
N THR A 255 41.08 -17.61 -13.44
CA THR A 255 42.22 -16.74 -13.78
C THR A 255 43.23 -16.59 -12.63
N GLY A 256 42.95 -17.12 -11.44
CA GLY A 256 43.80 -16.98 -10.25
C GLY A 256 43.85 -15.56 -9.68
N ILE A 257 42.85 -14.72 -9.96
CA ILE A 257 42.75 -13.35 -9.42
C ILE A 257 42.30 -13.41 -7.95
N VAL A 258 41.37 -14.30 -7.64
CA VAL A 258 40.96 -14.54 -6.24
C VAL A 258 42.08 -15.33 -5.58
N SER A 259 42.69 -14.73 -4.56
CA SER A 259 43.87 -15.25 -3.85
C SER A 259 43.72 -16.74 -3.52
N THR A 260 44.73 -17.51 -3.91
CA THR A 260 44.85 -18.95 -3.66
C THR A 260 44.70 -19.31 -2.19
N THR A 261 44.95 -18.39 -1.26
CA THR A 261 44.85 -18.64 0.19
C THR A 261 43.44 -19.04 0.66
N LEU A 262 42.38 -18.54 0.01
CA LEU A 262 41.00 -18.92 0.36
C LEU A 262 40.60 -20.29 -0.23
N THR A 263 41.29 -20.71 -1.29
CA THR A 263 40.97 -21.91 -2.06
C THR A 263 42.05 -22.99 -1.94
N GLU A 264 43.06 -22.76 -1.11
CA GLU A 264 44.20 -23.66 -0.95
C GLU A 264 43.71 -24.98 -0.32
N GLY A 265 43.96 -26.09 -1.01
CA GLY A 265 43.51 -27.42 -0.58
C GLY A 265 42.03 -27.72 -0.84
N VAL A 266 41.26 -26.81 -1.45
CA VAL A 266 39.88 -27.05 -1.85
C VAL A 266 39.82 -27.36 -3.36
N GLU A 267 39.00 -28.34 -3.75
CA GLU A 267 38.77 -28.62 -5.17
C GLU A 267 38.23 -27.36 -5.88
N MET A 268 38.76 -27.06 -7.06
CA MET A 268 38.42 -25.85 -7.82
C MET A 268 36.90 -25.64 -8.00
N THR A 269 36.15 -26.73 -8.17
CA THR A 269 34.69 -26.75 -8.31
C THR A 269 34.00 -26.27 -7.01
N ALA A 270 34.36 -26.87 -5.88
CA ALA A 270 33.85 -26.50 -4.56
C ALA A 270 34.23 -25.07 -4.18
N ALA A 271 35.48 -24.67 -4.45
CA ALA A 271 35.96 -23.30 -4.26
C ALA A 271 35.11 -22.30 -5.07
N THR A 272 34.87 -22.59 -6.35
CA THR A 272 34.04 -21.74 -7.22
C THR A 272 32.60 -21.65 -6.72
N LEU A 273 32.03 -22.76 -6.27
CA LEU A 273 30.67 -22.79 -5.74
C LEU A 273 30.56 -21.93 -4.48
N ILE A 274 31.49 -22.06 -3.53
CA ILE A 274 31.51 -21.30 -2.28
C ILE A 274 31.67 -19.80 -2.58
N LEU A 275 32.64 -19.43 -3.42
CA LEU A 275 32.85 -18.04 -3.84
C LEU A 275 31.62 -17.47 -4.54
N GLY A 276 30.98 -18.26 -5.40
CA GLY A 276 29.73 -17.90 -6.06
C GLY A 276 28.61 -17.63 -5.05
N VAL A 277 28.41 -18.52 -4.07
CA VAL A 277 27.43 -18.33 -2.99
C VAL A 277 27.71 -17.05 -2.21
N MET A 278 28.97 -16.80 -1.84
CA MET A 278 29.36 -15.58 -1.11
C MET A 278 29.09 -14.32 -1.95
N ALA A 279 29.40 -14.34 -3.24
CA ALA A 279 29.15 -13.21 -4.14
C ALA A 279 27.66 -12.95 -4.39
N GLY A 280 26.86 -14.01 -4.57
CA GLY A 280 25.42 -13.88 -4.67
C GLY A 280 24.79 -13.37 -3.38
N PHE A 281 25.35 -13.74 -2.23
CA PHE A 281 24.91 -13.27 -0.93
C PHE A 281 25.30 -11.80 -0.66
N SER A 282 26.48 -11.38 -1.14
CA SER A 282 27.07 -10.07 -0.83
C SER A 282 26.42 -8.89 -1.55
N GLU A 283 25.68 -9.11 -2.65
CA GLU A 283 24.90 -8.07 -3.34
C GLU A 283 24.03 -7.24 -2.37
N ARG A 284 23.56 -7.87 -1.28
CA ARG A 284 22.77 -7.22 -0.22
C ARG A 284 23.58 -6.57 0.89
N LEU A 285 24.84 -6.97 1.09
CA LEU A 285 25.70 -6.39 2.14
C LEU A 285 26.30 -5.05 1.71
N VAL A 286 26.53 -4.86 0.42
CA VAL A 286 27.18 -3.64 -0.09
C VAL A 286 26.35 -2.37 0.20
N PRO A 287 25.02 -2.34 -0.05
CA PRO A 287 24.23 -1.13 0.23
C PRO A 287 24.16 -0.78 1.72
N SER A 288 24.04 -1.77 2.62
CA SER A 288 24.00 -1.51 4.08
C SER A 288 25.32 -0.93 4.59
N LEU A 289 26.45 -1.40 4.05
CA LEU A 289 27.76 -0.85 4.42
C LEU A 289 27.95 0.59 3.91
N LEU A 290 27.31 0.94 2.79
CA LEU A 290 27.37 2.29 2.22
C LEU A 290 26.39 3.28 2.90
N SER A 291 25.29 2.79 3.49
CA SER A 291 24.37 3.65 4.26
C SER A 291 24.94 4.02 5.61
N ASP A 292 25.53 3.07 6.32
CA ASP A 292 26.02 3.29 7.69
C ASP A 292 27.22 4.26 7.73
N GLY A 293 27.97 4.36 6.63
CA GLY A 293 29.11 5.29 6.52
C GLY A 293 28.73 6.76 6.30
N LYS A 294 27.45 7.10 6.07
CA LYS A 294 27.04 8.50 5.78
C LYS A 294 26.58 9.29 7.00
N ASP A 295 26.24 8.62 8.10
CA ASP A 295 25.64 9.29 9.25
C ASP A 295 26.65 9.62 10.38
N ASP A 296 27.90 9.17 10.29
CA ASP A 296 28.87 9.27 11.41
C ASP A 296 29.90 10.42 11.26
N ASP A 297 29.95 11.13 10.14
CA ASP A 297 30.94 12.21 9.90
C ASP A 297 30.46 13.63 10.29
N GLY A 298 29.26 13.78 10.86
CA GLY A 298 28.57 15.08 10.86
C GLY A 298 28.25 15.79 12.18
N SER A 299 27.95 15.11 13.29
CA SER A 299 27.31 15.79 14.44
C SER A 299 27.94 15.52 15.82
N LYS A 300 29.27 15.49 15.90
CA LYS A 300 29.96 15.88 17.15
C LYS A 300 30.11 17.40 17.21
N SER A 301 29.01 18.14 17.08
CA SER A 301 28.97 19.50 17.62
C SER A 301 28.82 19.40 19.12
N LYS A 302 29.90 19.76 19.81
CA LYS A 302 29.92 20.24 21.20
C LYS A 302 28.58 20.87 21.60
N ASP A 303 27.83 20.21 22.47
CA ASP A 303 27.13 20.90 23.54
C ASP A 303 27.59 20.26 24.85
N LYS A 304 28.63 20.90 25.37
CA LYS A 304 29.17 20.71 26.69
C LYS A 304 28.85 22.01 27.43
N ASP A 305 27.67 22.05 28.05
CA ASP A 305 27.33 22.97 29.14
C ASP A 305 26.17 22.33 29.91
N GLU A 306 26.47 21.58 30.98
CA GLU A 306 26.41 22.07 32.36
C GLU A 306 25.02 22.55 32.78
N GLY A 307 24.29 21.70 33.53
CA GLY A 307 22.97 22.05 34.05
C GLY A 307 22.41 20.98 34.98
N LYS A 308 23.06 20.82 36.13
CA LYS A 308 22.67 19.94 37.25
C LYS A 308 21.54 20.61 38.08
N ALA A 309 20.37 19.98 38.18
CA ALA A 309 19.36 20.19 39.24
C ALA A 309 18.38 19.00 39.20
N GLU A 310 18.50 18.01 40.08
CA GLU A 310 17.83 17.91 41.39
C GLU A 310 16.29 17.84 41.34
N ASP A 311 15.80 16.62 41.58
CA ASP A 311 14.57 16.19 42.27
C ASP A 311 13.38 17.15 42.43
N ALA A 312 12.23 16.78 41.84
CA ALA A 312 10.94 16.77 42.54
C ALA A 312 9.90 15.89 41.81
N PRO A 313 9.02 15.15 42.53
CA PRO A 313 7.94 14.39 41.93
C PRO A 313 6.75 15.29 41.55
N VAL A 314 6.35 15.24 40.28
CA VAL A 314 5.17 15.95 39.78
C VAL A 314 3.90 15.21 40.22
N ARG A 315 3.18 15.85 41.15
CA ARG A 315 1.81 15.54 41.56
C ARG A 315 0.86 15.97 40.44
N VAL A 316 0.14 15.02 39.85
CA VAL A 316 -0.93 15.30 38.88
C VAL A 316 -2.16 15.78 39.65
N GLU A 317 -2.38 17.09 39.63
CA GLU A 317 -3.61 17.72 40.12
C GLU A 317 -4.56 17.90 38.91
N VAL A 318 -5.67 17.17 38.94
CA VAL A 318 -6.72 17.23 37.91
C VAL A 318 -7.52 18.52 38.14
N ALA A 319 -7.21 19.56 37.37
CA ALA A 319 -8.03 20.77 37.31
C ALA A 319 -9.26 20.52 36.42
N SER A 320 -10.43 20.55 37.06
CA SER A 320 -11.75 20.58 36.43
C SER A 320 -11.91 21.85 35.58
N VAL A 321 -12.09 21.68 34.27
CA VAL A 321 -12.48 22.77 33.36
C VAL A 321 -14.00 22.88 33.40
N THR A 322 -14.48 23.96 34.01
CA THR A 322 -15.86 24.46 33.90
C THR A 322 -15.95 25.29 32.62
N PRO A 323 -16.98 25.13 31.77
CA PRO A 323 -17.12 25.92 30.56
C PRO A 323 -17.67 27.32 30.88
N GLU A 324 -16.90 28.35 30.53
CA GLU A 324 -17.32 29.75 30.56
C GLU A 324 -18.12 30.08 29.30
N ALA A 325 -19.32 30.60 29.51
CA ALA A 325 -20.28 30.95 28.47
C ALA A 325 -19.89 32.28 27.81
N HIS A 326 -19.63 32.26 26.50
CA HIS A 326 -19.57 33.47 25.69
C HIS A 326 -20.86 33.64 24.89
N ALA A 327 -21.60 34.70 25.23
CA ALA A 327 -22.69 35.28 24.46
C ALA A 327 -22.14 36.00 23.20
N PRO A 328 -22.97 36.16 22.15
CA PRO A 328 -22.52 36.56 20.82
C PRO A 328 -22.42 38.09 20.66
N ALA A 329 -21.38 38.52 19.95
CA ALA A 329 -21.24 39.86 19.44
C ALA A 329 -21.89 39.98 18.06
N SER A 330 -22.65 41.07 17.92
CA SER A 330 -23.32 41.59 16.73
C SER A 330 -22.34 42.20 15.73
N SER A 331 -22.60 41.96 14.44
CA SER A 331 -22.19 42.82 13.32
C SER A 331 -23.25 42.61 12.22
N GLU A 332 -24.23 43.48 12.05
CA GLU A 332 -24.18 44.73 11.24
C GLU A 332 -23.54 44.55 9.85
N ASP A 333 -24.43 44.64 8.87
CA ASP A 333 -24.33 45.32 7.57
C ASP A 333 -23.27 44.90 6.56
N SER A 334 -23.72 44.19 5.52
CA SER A 334 -23.31 44.54 4.15
C SER A 334 -24.46 44.31 3.18
N GLU A 335 -25.04 45.43 2.75
CA GLU A 335 -25.75 45.55 1.48
C GLU A 335 -24.78 45.23 0.35
N HIS A 336 -25.15 44.32 -0.56
CA HIS A 336 -24.68 44.40 -1.93
C HIS A 336 -25.79 44.06 -2.91
N ALA A 337 -25.99 45.02 -3.80
CA ALA A 337 -27.09 45.17 -4.72
C ALA A 337 -27.07 44.13 -5.85
N GLU A 338 -28.28 43.78 -6.25
CA GLU A 338 -28.62 43.28 -7.57
C GLU A 338 -28.23 44.30 -8.65
N THR A 339 -27.54 43.84 -9.69
CA THR A 339 -27.81 44.30 -11.05
C THR A 339 -27.72 43.12 -11.99
N SER A 340 -28.87 42.78 -12.56
CA SER A 340 -29.00 42.03 -13.80
C SER A 340 -28.34 42.81 -14.93
N ASP A 341 -27.72 42.12 -15.89
CA ASP A 341 -27.97 42.41 -17.30
C ASP A 341 -27.48 41.27 -18.20
N ALA A 342 -28.34 40.97 -19.17
CA ALA A 342 -28.18 39.99 -20.21
C ALA A 342 -27.60 40.63 -21.47
N ALA A 343 -26.71 39.91 -22.17
CA ALA A 343 -26.48 39.97 -23.63
C ALA A 343 -25.21 39.13 -23.92
N SER A 344 -25.28 38.04 -24.69
CA SER A 344 -25.34 37.98 -26.16
C SER A 344 -23.95 37.70 -26.76
N ASN A 345 -23.86 36.58 -27.48
CA ASN A 345 -22.96 36.26 -28.61
C ASN A 345 -21.45 36.49 -28.41
N THR A 346 -20.57 35.54 -28.77
CA THR A 346 -20.23 35.31 -30.18
C THR A 346 -19.30 34.09 -30.27
N ALA A 347 -19.61 33.20 -31.22
CA ALA A 347 -18.75 32.13 -31.67
C ALA A 347 -17.50 32.71 -32.35
N ALA A 348 -16.32 32.32 -31.91
CA ALA A 348 -15.07 32.58 -32.62
C ALA A 348 -14.48 31.23 -33.09
N GLN A 349 -14.50 31.08 -34.41
CA GLN A 349 -13.77 30.09 -35.18
C GLN A 349 -12.27 30.16 -34.83
N VAL A 350 -11.68 29.01 -34.53
CA VAL A 350 -10.22 28.85 -34.49
C VAL A 350 -9.80 28.42 -35.90
N GLU A 351 -9.21 29.35 -36.65
CA GLU A 351 -8.51 29.06 -37.91
C GLU A 351 -7.25 28.22 -37.67
N PRO A 352 -6.90 27.29 -38.58
CA PRO A 352 -5.68 26.52 -38.52
C PRO A 352 -4.46 27.36 -38.94
N LYS A 353 -3.38 27.20 -38.18
CA LYS A 353 -2.06 27.81 -38.38
C LYS A 353 -1.43 27.26 -39.68
N PRO A 354 -0.82 28.11 -40.55
CA PRO A 354 -0.20 27.65 -41.78
C PRO A 354 1.17 27.00 -41.53
N ASP A 355 1.41 25.95 -42.30
CA ASP A 355 2.65 25.19 -42.46
C ASP A 355 3.76 26.08 -43.07
N PRO A 356 4.94 26.22 -42.45
CA PRO A 356 6.10 26.76 -43.12
C PRO A 356 6.78 25.66 -43.97
N SER A 357 6.53 25.76 -45.28
CA SER A 357 7.47 25.46 -46.38
C SER A 357 8.92 25.26 -45.91
N SER A 358 9.52 24.09 -46.14
CA SER A 358 10.25 23.78 -47.37
C SER A 358 11.20 24.92 -47.79
N GLU A 359 12.47 24.81 -47.43
CA GLU A 359 13.56 25.38 -48.21
C GLU A 359 14.57 24.28 -48.57
N PRO A 360 15.18 24.38 -49.76
CA PRO A 360 16.08 23.38 -50.31
C PRO A 360 17.54 23.64 -49.89
N ASP A 361 18.31 22.56 -49.73
CA ASP A 361 19.69 22.42 -50.22
C ASP A 361 20.11 20.94 -50.16
#